data_AF-A0A1U7D474-F1
#
_entry.id   AF-A0A1U7D474-F1
#
_cell.length_a   1.000
_cell.length_b   1.000
_cell.length_c   1.000
_cell.angle_alpha   90.00
_cell.angle_beta   90.00
_cell.angle_gamma   90.00
#
_symmetry.space_group_name_H-M   'P 1'
#
loop_
_entity.id
_entity.type
_entity.pdbx_description
1 polymer ?
#
loop_
_entity_poly.entity_id
_entity_poly.type
_entity_poly.pdbx_seq_one_letter_code
_entity_poly.pdbx_strand_id
1 'polypeptide(L)'
;MQDIGEALALALRLVLSGDAGLYEIVLLSLRVSLSATLLACLIGLPIGALVAISRFRGRSAVLIAINALMGLPPVVVGLLVYIHFSRSGPLGFLGLLYTPTAMIVAQTILIVPIVAALSRQTLEDLHAEYAEQFRSLCLGPMQTVAALLWDGRYALLTVGLAGFGRAVAEVGAVIIVGGNIDHLTRVMTTAIALETSKGDLPLALALGIVLLVIALGVNAAVQTVRMTAARMAHV
;
A
#
# COMPACT_ATOMS: atom_id res chain seq x y z
N MET A 1 -36.97 -7.23 -6.73
CA MET A 1 -35.56 -7.23 -7.17
C MET A 1 -35.32 -5.82 -7.68
N GLN A 2 -34.47 -5.01 -7.02
CA GLN A 2 -34.09 -3.72 -7.59
C GLN A 2 -33.50 -3.99 -8.97
N ASP A 3 -33.98 -3.28 -9.98
CA ASP A 3 -33.41 -3.39 -11.31
C ASP A 3 -31.95 -2.91 -11.22
N ILE A 4 -31.02 -3.65 -11.82
CA ILE A 4 -29.58 -3.30 -11.75
C ILE A 4 -29.35 -1.88 -12.28
N GLY A 5 -30.16 -1.47 -13.26
CA GLY A 5 -30.18 -0.10 -13.78
C GLY A 5 -30.58 0.95 -12.75
N GLU A 6 -31.55 0.68 -11.88
CA GLU A 6 -31.96 1.59 -10.81
C GLU A 6 -30.87 1.71 -9.73
N ALA A 7 -30.26 0.59 -9.35
CA ALA A 7 -29.17 0.58 -8.38
C ALA A 7 -27.94 1.34 -8.90
N LEU A 8 -27.63 1.21 -10.20
CA LEU A 8 -26.56 1.96 -10.86
C LEU A 8 -26.88 3.47 -10.95
N ALA A 9 -28.11 3.83 -11.28
CA ALA A 9 -28.55 5.23 -11.33
C ALA A 9 -28.50 5.89 -9.94
N LEU A 10 -28.91 5.16 -8.89
CA LEU A 10 -28.79 5.60 -7.50
C LEU A 10 -27.32 5.75 -7.08
N ALA A 11 -26.47 4.79 -7.44
CA ALA A 11 -25.04 4.86 -7.17
C ALA A 11 -24.39 6.10 -7.80
N LEU A 12 -24.69 6.38 -9.08
CA LEU A 12 -24.22 7.59 -9.76
C LEU A 12 -24.74 8.86 -9.11
N ARG A 13 -26.01 8.87 -8.68
CA ARG A 13 -26.57 10.00 -7.92
C ARG A 13 -25.85 10.19 -6.59
N LEU A 14 -25.55 9.13 -5.84
CA LEU A 14 -24.81 9.24 -4.57
C LEU A 14 -23.41 9.83 -4.78
N VAL A 15 -22.70 9.40 -5.82
CA VAL A 15 -21.38 9.94 -6.19
C VAL A 15 -21.49 11.41 -6.61
N LEU A 16 -22.47 11.77 -7.45
CA LEU A 16 -22.64 13.13 -7.96
C LEU A 16 -23.22 14.12 -6.93
N SER A 17 -24.06 13.63 -6.02
CA SER A 17 -24.72 14.44 -4.99
C SER A 17 -23.83 14.75 -3.80
N GLY A 18 -22.69 14.06 -3.66
CA GLY A 18 -21.76 14.35 -2.58
C GLY A 18 -22.17 13.73 -1.25
N ASP A 19 -22.76 12.52 -1.24
CA ASP A 19 -23.30 11.93 0.00
C ASP A 19 -22.23 11.90 1.11
N ALA A 20 -22.57 12.46 2.28
CA ALA A 20 -21.62 12.64 3.37
C ALA A 20 -21.04 11.31 3.88
N GLY A 21 -21.85 10.25 3.92
CA GLY A 21 -21.41 8.92 4.35
C GLY A 21 -20.47 8.28 3.34
N LEU A 22 -20.76 8.39 2.04
CA LEU A 22 -19.85 7.93 0.99
C LEU A 22 -18.50 8.66 1.07
N TYR A 23 -18.52 9.99 1.18
CA TYR A 23 -17.30 10.80 1.26
C TYR A 23 -16.46 10.49 2.48
N GLU A 24 -17.09 10.28 3.64
CA GLU A 24 -16.42 9.88 4.87
C GLU A 24 -15.67 8.55 4.70
N ILE A 25 -16.33 7.54 4.14
CA ILE A 25 -15.75 6.22 3.89
C ILE A 25 -14.57 6.32 2.92
N VAL A 26 -14.72 7.09 1.83
CA VAL A 26 -13.66 7.29 0.83
C VAL A 26 -12.46 8.01 1.45
N LEU A 27 -12.69 9.10 2.20
CA LEU A 27 -11.63 9.88 2.82
C LEU A 27 -10.88 9.06 3.87
N LEU A 28 -11.58 8.29 4.70
CA LEU A 28 -10.95 7.41 5.68
C LEU A 28 -10.11 6.33 4.99
N SER A 29 -10.63 5.73 3.92
CA SER A 29 -9.91 4.72 3.13
C SER A 29 -8.62 5.28 2.53
N LEU A 30 -8.70 6.46 1.93
CA LEU A 30 -7.53 7.16 1.37
C LEU A 30 -6.54 7.54 2.46
N ARG A 31 -7.00 8.07 3.59
CA ARG A 31 -6.14 8.43 4.73
C ARG A 31 -5.38 7.22 5.25
N VAL A 32 -6.05 6.10 5.48
CA VAL A 32 -5.43 4.87 6.00
C VAL A 32 -4.43 4.32 5.00
N SER A 33 -4.83 4.15 3.73
CA SER A 33 -3.97 3.59 2.68
C SER A 33 -2.77 4.47 2.36
N LEU A 34 -2.94 5.79 2.19
CA LEU A 34 -1.83 6.72 1.95
C LEU A 34 -0.86 6.73 3.13
N SER A 35 -1.37 6.81 4.37
CA SER A 35 -0.51 6.83 5.56
C SER A 35 0.30 5.53 5.68
N ALA A 36 -0.34 4.37 5.45
CA ALA A 36 0.33 3.08 5.47
C ALA A 36 1.37 2.95 4.36
N THR A 37 1.07 3.41 3.14
CA THR A 37 2.05 3.41 2.04
C THR A 37 3.22 4.33 2.34
N LEU A 38 3.00 5.53 2.87
CA LEU A 38 4.09 6.45 3.23
C LEU A 38 5.02 5.84 4.28
N LEU A 39 4.47 5.24 5.34
CA LEU A 39 5.24 4.54 6.36
C LEU A 39 5.98 3.33 5.76
N ALA A 40 5.32 2.58 4.89
CA ALA A 40 5.95 1.44 4.22
C ALA A 40 7.06 1.87 3.27
N CYS A 41 6.96 3.02 2.61
CA CYS A 41 8.03 3.61 1.80
C CYS A 41 9.19 4.08 2.67
N LEU A 42 8.91 4.74 3.79
CA LEU A 42 9.94 5.20 4.72
C LEU A 42 10.79 4.05 5.27
N ILE A 43 10.19 2.87 5.46
CA ILE A 43 10.89 1.67 5.97
C ILE A 43 11.43 0.81 4.82
N GLY A 44 10.62 0.56 3.80
CA GLY A 44 10.90 -0.38 2.72
C GLY A 44 11.95 0.13 1.73
N LEU A 45 11.97 1.43 1.42
CA LEU A 45 12.95 1.99 0.47
C LEU A 45 14.38 1.90 1.01
N PRO A 46 14.68 2.29 2.27
CA PRO A 46 16.02 2.10 2.84
C PRO A 46 16.42 0.63 2.92
N ILE A 47 15.50 -0.28 3.29
CA ILE A 47 15.78 -1.72 3.34
C ILE A 47 16.13 -2.23 1.93
N GLY A 48 15.34 -1.89 0.92
CA GLY A 48 15.60 -2.30 -0.46
C GLY A 48 16.94 -1.77 -0.98
N ALA A 49 17.24 -0.50 -0.70
CA ALA A 49 18.53 0.12 -1.07
C ALA A 49 19.71 -0.55 -0.37
N LEU A 50 19.60 -0.83 0.93
CA LEU A 50 20.66 -1.50 1.69
C LEU A 50 20.92 -2.90 1.14
N VAL A 51 19.87 -3.67 0.86
CA VAL A 51 19.99 -5.03 0.30
C VAL A 51 20.54 -5.00 -1.14
N ALA A 52 20.26 -3.95 -1.91
CA ALA A 52 20.81 -3.75 -3.25
C ALA A 52 22.35 -3.60 -3.21
N ILE A 53 22.88 -2.77 -2.31
CA ILE A 53 24.33 -2.51 -2.21
C ILE A 53 25.12 -3.58 -1.45
N SER A 54 24.46 -4.33 -0.56
CA SER A 54 25.14 -5.25 0.36
C SER A 54 25.49 -6.59 -0.30
N ARG A 55 26.77 -6.99 -0.22
CA ARG A 55 27.26 -8.31 -0.68
C ARG A 55 27.77 -9.15 0.51
N PHE A 56 26.86 -9.84 1.20
CA PHE A 56 27.17 -10.75 2.32
C PHE A 56 26.75 -12.20 2.03
N ARG A 57 27.37 -13.19 2.68
CA ARG A 57 27.16 -14.63 2.43
C ARG A 57 25.70 -15.09 2.58
N GLY A 58 24.91 -14.43 3.43
CA GLY A 58 23.49 -14.74 3.67
C GLY A 58 22.49 -13.99 2.77
N ARG A 59 22.95 -13.19 1.79
CA ARG A 59 22.09 -12.32 0.98
C ARG A 59 20.97 -13.09 0.30
N SER A 60 21.28 -14.24 -0.30
CA SER A 60 20.28 -15.05 -1.02
C SER A 60 19.09 -15.46 -0.12
N ALA A 61 19.37 -15.84 1.13
CA ALA A 61 18.31 -16.17 2.09
C ALA A 61 17.43 -14.95 2.43
N VAL A 62 18.03 -13.77 2.59
CA VAL A 62 17.28 -12.52 2.80
C VAL A 62 16.42 -12.17 1.59
N LEU A 63 16.94 -12.35 0.37
CA LEU A 63 16.17 -12.13 -0.85
C LEU A 63 14.98 -13.08 -0.94
N ILE A 64 15.19 -14.37 -0.67
CA ILE A 64 14.12 -15.37 -0.65
C ILE A 64 13.06 -14.99 0.39
N ALA A 65 13.48 -14.59 1.59
CA ALA A 65 12.56 -14.17 2.65
C ALA A 65 11.74 -12.93 2.25
N ILE A 66 12.37 -11.88 1.74
CA ILE A 66 11.67 -10.65 1.31
C ILE A 66 10.66 -10.97 0.20
N ASN A 67 11.05 -11.77 -0.80
CA ASN A 67 10.14 -12.16 -1.89
C ASN A 67 9.01 -13.06 -1.38
N ALA A 68 9.28 -13.99 -0.46
CA ALA A 68 8.24 -14.82 0.16
C ALA A 68 7.23 -13.97 0.95
N LEU A 69 7.70 -12.92 1.63
CA LEU A 69 6.85 -12.01 2.39
C LEU A 69 5.92 -11.16 1.50
N MET A 70 6.22 -10.98 0.21
CA MET A 70 5.29 -10.34 -0.73
C MET A 70 3.99 -11.15 -0.91
N GLY A 71 4.05 -12.47 -0.72
CA GLY A 71 2.92 -13.38 -0.81
C GLY A 71 2.18 -13.60 0.50
N LEU A 72 2.43 -12.79 1.54
CA LEU A 72 1.79 -12.95 2.85
C LEU A 72 0.26 -12.93 2.73
N PRO A 73 -0.44 -13.95 3.25
CA PRO A 73 -1.89 -13.93 3.33
C PRO A 73 -2.36 -12.77 4.21
N PRO A 74 -3.17 -11.83 3.70
CA PRO A 74 -3.49 -10.61 4.44
C PRO A 74 -4.26 -10.86 5.74
N VAL A 75 -5.10 -11.90 5.72
CA VAL A 75 -5.85 -12.39 6.88
C VAL A 75 -4.90 -12.81 8.01
N VAL A 76 -3.78 -13.45 7.69
CA VAL A 76 -2.77 -13.86 8.69
C VAL A 76 -2.08 -12.65 9.29
N VAL A 77 -1.72 -11.65 8.47
CA VAL A 77 -1.14 -10.39 8.97
C VAL A 77 -2.13 -9.67 9.89
N GLY A 78 -3.40 -9.58 9.48
CA GLY A 78 -4.47 -9.02 10.30
C GLY A 78 -4.64 -9.73 11.64
N LEU A 79 -4.63 -11.07 11.63
CA LEU A 79 -4.71 -11.88 12.85
C LEU A 79 -3.51 -11.67 13.78
N LEU A 80 -2.29 -11.60 13.25
CA LEU A 80 -1.10 -11.33 14.04
C LEU A 80 -1.21 -9.96 14.72
N VAL A 81 -1.58 -8.92 13.97
CA VAL A 81 -1.79 -7.57 14.53
C VAL A 81 -2.90 -7.60 15.58
N TYR A 82 -4.03 -8.26 15.31
CA TYR A 82 -5.12 -8.41 16.27
C TYR A 82 -4.64 -9.03 17.58
N ILE A 83 -3.90 -10.14 17.55
CA ILE A 83 -3.40 -10.80 18.76
C ILE A 83 -2.46 -9.89 19.55
N HIS A 84 -1.65 -9.07 18.86
CA HIS A 84 -0.72 -8.16 19.53
C HIS A 84 -1.43 -6.96 20.18
N PHE A 85 -2.43 -6.38 19.51
CA PHE A 85 -3.17 -5.19 19.99
C PHE A 85 -4.43 -5.52 20.79
N SER A 86 -4.84 -6.79 20.86
CA SER A 86 -5.90 -7.26 21.75
C SER A 86 -5.55 -6.95 23.20
N ARG A 87 -6.56 -6.77 24.06
CA ARG A 87 -6.37 -6.43 25.49
C ARG A 87 -5.46 -7.42 26.23
N SER A 88 -5.48 -8.68 25.83
CA SER A 88 -4.62 -9.74 26.40
C SER A 88 -3.27 -9.89 25.68
N GLY A 89 -3.03 -9.09 24.65
CA GLY A 89 -1.81 -9.10 23.84
C GLY A 89 -0.70 -8.23 24.43
N PRO A 90 0.55 -8.41 23.97
CA PRO A 90 1.71 -7.66 24.43
C PRO A 90 1.59 -6.13 24.26
N LEU A 91 0.86 -5.66 23.24
CA LEU A 91 0.60 -4.25 22.97
C LEU A 91 -0.83 -3.83 23.37
N GLY A 92 -1.55 -4.66 24.12
CA GLY A 92 -2.93 -4.43 24.53
C GLY A 92 -3.12 -3.19 25.39
N PHE A 93 -2.08 -2.76 26.12
CA PHE A 93 -2.10 -1.55 26.95
C PHE A 93 -2.31 -0.27 26.13
N LEU A 94 -2.05 -0.29 24.83
CA LEU A 94 -2.25 0.87 23.94
C LEU A 94 -3.71 1.07 23.55
N GLY A 95 -4.57 0.05 23.67
CA GLY A 95 -6.00 0.16 23.34
C GLY A 95 -6.30 0.53 21.88
N LEU A 96 -5.38 0.22 20.94
CA LEU A 96 -5.48 0.66 19.55
C LEU A 96 -6.32 -0.24 18.63
N LEU A 97 -6.81 -1.39 19.13
CA LEU A 97 -7.66 -2.28 18.34
C LEU A 97 -8.96 -1.55 17.93
N TYR A 98 -9.43 -1.80 16.70
CA TYR A 98 -10.59 -1.10 16.11
C TYR A 98 -10.39 0.41 15.92
N THR A 99 -9.16 0.84 15.67
CA THR A 99 -8.83 2.22 15.29
C THR A 99 -8.17 2.29 13.91
N PRO A 100 -8.26 3.44 13.21
CA PRO A 100 -7.51 3.67 11.98
C PRO A 100 -6.01 3.48 12.15
N THR A 101 -5.46 3.75 13.34
CA THR A 101 -4.03 3.58 13.64
C THR A 101 -3.61 2.12 13.54
N ALA A 102 -4.38 1.18 14.11
CA ALA A 102 -4.06 -0.23 14.00
C ALA A 102 -4.22 -0.75 12.56
N MET A 103 -5.18 -0.22 11.80
CA MET A 103 -5.32 -0.52 10.37
C MET A 103 -4.10 -0.06 9.57
N ILE A 104 -3.58 1.15 9.85
CA ILE A 104 -2.36 1.68 9.23
C ILE A 104 -1.17 0.77 9.52
N VAL A 105 -1.01 0.30 10.77
CA VAL A 105 0.07 -0.63 11.15
C VAL A 105 -0.04 -1.94 10.38
N ALA A 106 -1.24 -2.54 10.31
CA ALA A 106 -1.46 -3.79 9.60
C ALA A 106 -1.14 -3.67 8.10
N GLN A 107 -1.60 -2.60 7.45
CA GLN A 107 -1.29 -2.33 6.06
C GLN A 107 0.20 -2.04 5.86
N THR A 108 0.85 -1.31 6.76
CA THR A 108 2.29 -1.03 6.68
C THR A 108 3.09 -2.33 6.68
N ILE A 109 2.80 -3.26 7.59
CA ILE A 109 3.47 -4.57 7.66
C ILE A 109 3.30 -5.35 6.35
N LEU A 110 2.13 -5.27 5.72
CA LEU A 110 1.84 -5.94 4.45
C LEU A 110 2.59 -5.30 3.27
N ILE A 111 2.70 -3.97 3.25
CA ILE A 111 3.24 -3.22 2.11
C ILE A 111 4.78 -3.12 2.15
N VAL A 112 5.39 -3.08 3.33
CA VAL A 112 6.86 -3.02 3.50
C VAL A 112 7.62 -4.06 2.66
N PRO A 113 7.31 -5.36 2.69
CA PRO A 113 8.05 -6.35 1.89
C PRO A 113 7.90 -6.12 0.38
N ILE A 114 6.73 -5.65 -0.07
CA ILE A 114 6.49 -5.33 -1.49
C ILE A 114 7.36 -4.15 -1.92
N VAL A 115 7.37 -3.08 -1.13
CA VAL A 115 8.19 -1.90 -1.42
C VAL A 115 9.67 -2.23 -1.35
N ALA A 116 10.11 -3.00 -0.35
CA ALA A 116 11.51 -3.42 -0.22
C ALA A 116 11.97 -4.30 -1.39
N ALA A 117 11.15 -5.26 -1.83
CA ALA A 117 11.50 -6.15 -2.94
C ALA A 117 11.63 -5.40 -4.27
N LEU A 118 10.65 -4.56 -4.59
CA LEU A 118 10.60 -3.81 -5.85
C LEU A 118 11.66 -2.71 -5.89
N SER A 119 11.84 -1.95 -4.80
CA SER A 119 12.90 -0.94 -4.73
C SER A 119 14.28 -1.56 -4.86
N ARG A 120 14.53 -2.71 -4.22
CA ARG A 120 15.78 -3.44 -4.37
C ARG A 120 16.06 -3.84 -5.82
N GLN A 121 15.06 -4.34 -6.56
CA GLN A 121 15.24 -4.68 -7.99
C GLN A 121 15.69 -3.44 -8.78
N THR A 122 14.97 -2.34 -8.66
CA THR A 122 15.29 -1.08 -9.35
C THR A 122 16.66 -0.51 -8.96
N LEU A 123 16.99 -0.52 -7.68
CA LEU A 123 18.24 0.08 -7.18
C LEU A 123 19.45 -0.81 -7.43
N GLU A 124 19.27 -2.13 -7.59
CA GLU A 124 20.37 -3.03 -7.97
C GLU A 124 20.84 -2.76 -9.40
N ASP A 125 19.90 -2.52 -10.33
CA ASP A 125 20.22 -2.14 -11.71
C ASP A 125 20.98 -0.79 -11.73
N LEU A 126 20.48 0.20 -11.00
CA LEU A 126 21.10 1.52 -10.90
C LEU A 126 22.48 1.47 -10.23
N HIS A 127 22.64 0.63 -9.21
CA HIS A 127 23.93 0.44 -8.54
C HIS A 127 24.96 -0.23 -9.45
N ALA A 128 24.54 -1.14 -10.34
CA ALA A 128 25.43 -1.76 -11.31
C ALA A 128 25.93 -0.74 -12.35
N GLU A 129 25.05 0.18 -12.78
CA GLU A 129 25.40 1.27 -13.71
C GLU A 129 26.39 2.27 -13.10
N TYR A 130 26.20 2.65 -11.83
CA TYR A 130 27.04 3.63 -11.13
C TYR A 130 28.23 3.04 -10.37
N ALA A 131 28.51 1.75 -10.53
CA ALA A 131 29.50 1.04 -9.73
C ALA A 131 30.91 1.65 -9.86
N GLU A 132 31.31 2.10 -11.05
CA GLU A 132 32.63 2.70 -11.28
C GLU A 132 32.74 4.10 -10.68
N GLN A 133 31.69 4.91 -10.79
CA GLN A 133 31.61 6.27 -10.26
C GLN A 133 31.62 6.26 -8.73
N PHE A 134 30.87 5.35 -8.11
CA PHE A 134 30.88 5.21 -6.65
C PHE A 134 32.25 4.75 -6.13
N ARG A 135 32.96 3.92 -6.88
CA ARG A 135 34.33 3.49 -6.55
C ARG A 135 35.35 4.61 -6.72
N SER A 136 35.25 5.42 -7.77
CA SER A 136 36.18 6.54 -8.00
C SER A 136 36.02 7.66 -6.96
N LEU A 137 34.79 7.88 -6.47
CA LEU A 137 34.47 8.84 -5.43
C LEU A 137 34.64 8.30 -4.00
N CYS A 138 35.04 7.04 -3.84
CA CYS A 138 35.23 6.37 -2.54
C CYS A 138 34.02 6.52 -1.59
N LEU A 139 32.79 6.46 -2.13
CA LEU A 139 31.58 6.69 -1.34
C LEU A 139 31.36 5.57 -0.32
N GLY A 140 30.98 5.97 0.90
CA GLY A 140 30.55 5.03 1.94
C GLY A 140 29.16 4.45 1.67
N PRO A 141 28.78 3.34 2.33
CA PRO A 141 27.53 2.62 2.06
C PRO A 141 26.28 3.49 2.26
N MET A 142 26.25 4.34 3.29
CA MET A 142 25.11 5.24 3.53
C MET A 142 25.02 6.37 2.51
N GLN A 143 26.16 6.84 1.98
CA GLN A 143 26.19 7.84 0.92
C GLN A 143 25.70 7.23 -0.39
N THR A 144 26.11 5.99 -0.70
CA THR A 144 25.61 5.24 -1.86
C THR A 144 24.11 5.01 -1.78
N VAL A 145 23.56 4.63 -0.60
CA VAL A 145 22.11 4.50 -0.41
C VAL A 145 21.40 5.82 -0.66
N ALA A 146 21.88 6.92 -0.07
CA ALA A 146 21.27 8.23 -0.27
C ALA A 146 21.30 8.68 -1.74
N ALA A 147 22.43 8.45 -2.43
CA ALA A 147 22.58 8.76 -3.85
C ALA A 147 21.62 7.94 -4.73
N LEU A 148 21.55 6.62 -4.50
CA LEU A 148 20.64 5.73 -5.23
C LEU A 148 19.17 6.08 -5.00
N LEU A 149 18.78 6.40 -3.77
CA LEU A 149 17.41 6.81 -3.45
C LEU A 149 17.04 8.15 -4.10
N TRP A 150 17.99 9.08 -4.15
CA TRP A 150 17.78 10.39 -4.77
C TRP A 150 17.66 10.31 -6.29
N ASP A 151 18.54 9.56 -6.92
CA ASP A 151 18.58 9.41 -8.37
C ASP A 151 17.43 8.53 -8.88
N GLY A 152 17.21 7.39 -8.22
CA GLY A 152 16.12 6.46 -8.53
C GLY A 152 14.72 6.97 -8.18
N ARG A 153 14.54 8.20 -7.68
CA ARG A 153 13.27 8.72 -7.15
C ARG A 153 12.08 8.52 -8.09
N TYR A 154 12.23 8.72 -9.39
CA TYR A 154 11.13 8.55 -10.35
C TYR A 154 10.71 7.08 -10.49
N ALA A 155 11.67 6.17 -10.50
CA ALA A 155 11.38 4.74 -10.51
C ALA A 155 10.82 4.29 -9.15
N LEU A 156 11.33 4.82 -8.04
CA LEU A 156 10.82 4.53 -6.69
C LEU A 156 9.41 5.08 -6.44
N LEU A 157 9.01 6.18 -7.11
CA LEU A 157 7.61 6.64 -7.10
C LEU A 157 6.67 5.57 -7.66
N THR A 158 7.09 4.83 -8.70
CA THR A 158 6.28 3.73 -9.25
C THR A 158 6.13 2.58 -8.26
N VAL A 159 7.18 2.32 -7.45
CA VAL A 159 7.14 1.36 -6.35
C VAL A 159 6.17 1.81 -5.26
N GLY A 160 6.19 3.10 -4.88
CA GLY A 160 5.26 3.67 -3.92
C GLY A 160 3.81 3.57 -4.40
N LEU A 161 3.54 3.91 -5.67
CA LEU A 161 2.21 3.79 -6.27
C LEU A 161 1.73 2.33 -6.35
N ALA A 162 2.62 1.37 -6.62
CA ALA A 162 2.28 -0.05 -6.56
C ALA A 162 1.91 -0.49 -5.13
N GLY A 163 2.66 -0.02 -4.12
CA GLY A 163 2.33 -0.22 -2.71
C GLY A 163 0.98 0.40 -2.32
N PHE A 164 0.67 1.58 -2.83
CA PHE A 164 -0.62 2.24 -2.64
C PHE A 164 -1.78 1.48 -3.29
N GLY A 165 -1.60 1.02 -4.53
CA GLY A 165 -2.59 0.17 -5.21
C GLY A 165 -2.90 -1.09 -4.41
N ARG A 166 -1.87 -1.70 -3.80
CA ARG A 166 -2.05 -2.84 -2.89
C ARG A 166 -2.80 -2.46 -1.60
N ALA A 167 -2.54 -1.28 -1.03
CA ALA A 167 -3.17 -0.78 0.19
C ALA A 167 -4.67 -0.50 0.00
N VAL A 168 -5.04 0.16 -1.10
CA VAL A 168 -6.42 0.53 -1.43
C VAL A 168 -7.29 -0.69 -1.67
N ALA A 169 -6.72 -1.75 -2.25
CA ALA A 169 -7.41 -3.02 -2.51
C ALA A 169 -7.46 -3.96 -1.29
N GLU A 170 -6.89 -3.58 -0.13
CA GLU A 170 -6.83 -4.46 1.02
C GLU A 170 -8.18 -4.55 1.76
N VAL A 171 -8.62 -5.79 2.01
CA VAL A 171 -9.87 -6.11 2.75
C VAL A 171 -9.57 -6.91 4.00
N GLY A 172 -8.80 -7.99 3.87
CA GLY A 172 -8.68 -9.04 4.88
C GLY A 172 -7.99 -8.56 6.17
N ALA A 173 -6.85 -7.89 6.06
CA ALA A 173 -6.16 -7.37 7.24
C ALA A 173 -6.97 -6.28 7.93
N VAL A 174 -7.62 -5.42 7.14
CA VAL A 174 -8.35 -4.24 7.62
C VAL A 174 -9.64 -4.63 8.33
N ILE A 175 -10.39 -5.61 7.82
CA ILE A 175 -11.64 -6.02 8.47
C ILE A 175 -11.40 -6.67 9.83
N ILE A 176 -10.31 -7.45 9.99
CA ILE A 176 -9.96 -8.12 11.25
C ILE A 176 -9.54 -7.09 12.31
N VAL A 177 -8.72 -6.11 11.93
CA VAL A 177 -8.15 -5.14 12.87
C VAL A 177 -9.09 -3.96 13.13
N GLY A 178 -9.82 -3.52 12.09
CA GLY A 178 -10.69 -2.35 12.12
C GLY A 178 -12.14 -2.65 12.50
N GLY A 179 -12.66 -3.84 12.20
CA GLY A 179 -14.03 -4.25 12.59
C GLY A 179 -15.18 -3.59 11.83
N ASN A 180 -14.89 -2.72 10.84
CA ASN A 180 -15.89 -2.04 9.99
C ASN A 180 -16.95 -1.22 10.76
N ILE A 181 -16.51 -0.46 11.75
CA ILE A 181 -17.37 0.33 12.64
C ILE A 181 -17.82 1.61 11.93
N ASP A 182 -19.11 1.91 12.02
CA ASP A 182 -19.69 3.11 11.41
C ASP A 182 -19.03 4.38 11.93
N HIS A 183 -18.78 5.32 11.03
CA HIS A 183 -18.11 6.60 11.30
C HIS A 183 -16.72 6.53 11.97
N LEU A 184 -16.10 5.35 12.06
CA LEU A 184 -14.83 5.17 12.78
C LEU A 184 -13.78 4.40 11.99
N THR A 185 -14.13 3.23 11.46
CA THR A 185 -13.17 2.33 10.78
C THR A 185 -13.70 1.74 9.47
N ARG A 186 -14.87 2.22 9.02
CA ARG A 186 -15.49 1.77 7.78
C ARG A 186 -14.72 2.30 6.56
N VAL A 187 -14.10 1.39 5.82
CA VAL A 187 -13.40 1.69 4.56
C VAL A 187 -14.18 1.14 3.37
N MET A 188 -13.92 1.64 2.16
CA MET A 188 -14.63 1.29 0.93
C MET A 188 -14.76 -0.23 0.77
N THR A 189 -13.62 -0.90 0.97
CA THR A 189 -13.42 -2.33 0.76
C THR A 189 -14.27 -3.19 1.72
N THR A 190 -14.37 -2.80 3.00
CA THR A 190 -15.18 -3.49 4.01
C THR A 190 -16.66 -3.08 3.95
N ALA A 191 -16.95 -1.84 3.56
CA ALA A 191 -18.30 -1.35 3.33
C ALA A 191 -18.95 -2.08 2.15
N ILE A 192 -18.25 -2.24 1.02
CA ILE A 192 -18.75 -3.01 -0.13
C ILE A 192 -19.17 -4.43 0.31
N ALA A 193 -18.32 -5.14 1.06
CA ALA A 193 -18.62 -6.48 1.54
C ALA A 193 -19.83 -6.53 2.50
N LEU A 194 -19.93 -5.57 3.42
CA LEU A 194 -21.04 -5.47 4.36
C LEU A 194 -22.36 -5.16 3.65
N GLU A 195 -22.40 -4.14 2.80
CA GLU A 195 -23.62 -3.69 2.14
C GLU A 195 -24.13 -4.72 1.12
N THR A 196 -23.21 -5.42 0.44
CA THR A 196 -23.57 -6.58 -0.40
C THR A 196 -24.21 -7.69 0.44
N SER A 197 -23.72 -7.95 1.65
CA SER A 197 -24.27 -8.99 2.54
C SER A 197 -25.65 -8.60 3.13
N LYS A 198 -25.93 -7.31 3.25
CA LYS A 198 -27.25 -6.79 3.68
C LYS A 198 -28.27 -6.73 2.54
N GLY A 199 -27.82 -6.80 1.29
CA GLY A 199 -28.65 -6.62 0.10
C GLY A 199 -28.86 -5.14 -0.29
N ASP A 200 -28.15 -4.20 0.34
CA ASP A 200 -28.14 -2.77 -0.03
C ASP A 200 -27.12 -2.52 -1.13
N LEU A 201 -27.51 -2.82 -2.36
CA LEU A 201 -26.63 -2.72 -3.54
C LEU A 201 -26.28 -1.29 -3.96
N PRO A 202 -27.16 -0.27 -3.84
CA PRO A 202 -26.82 1.09 -4.27
C PRO A 202 -25.53 1.64 -3.65
N LEU A 203 -25.34 1.54 -2.34
CA LEU A 203 -24.14 2.04 -1.67
C LEU A 203 -22.90 1.20 -2.01
N ALA A 204 -23.05 -0.13 -2.07
CA ALA A 204 -21.97 -1.04 -2.47
C ALA A 204 -21.48 -0.75 -3.89
N LEU A 205 -22.40 -0.52 -4.84
CA LEU A 205 -22.08 -0.18 -6.23
C LEU A 205 -21.43 1.20 -6.33
N ALA A 206 -21.92 2.19 -5.59
CA ALA A 206 -21.32 3.53 -5.56
C ALA A 206 -19.85 3.49 -5.10
N LEU A 207 -19.59 2.82 -3.98
CA LEU A 207 -18.23 2.64 -3.45
C LEU A 207 -17.37 1.79 -4.38
N GLY A 208 -17.94 0.77 -5.02
CA GLY A 208 -17.25 -0.07 -5.99
C GLY A 208 -16.80 0.69 -7.24
N ILE A 209 -17.65 1.57 -7.78
CA ILE A 209 -17.30 2.46 -8.90
C ILE A 209 -16.16 3.39 -8.51
N VAL A 210 -16.25 4.03 -7.34
CA VAL A 210 -15.19 4.93 -6.84
C VAL A 210 -13.88 4.17 -6.66
N LEU A 211 -13.91 2.98 -6.05
CA LEU A 211 -12.74 2.14 -5.86
C LEU A 211 -12.11 1.73 -7.19
N LEU A 212 -12.92 1.38 -8.20
CA LEU A 212 -12.46 1.04 -9.54
C LEU A 212 -11.79 2.23 -10.23
N VAL A 213 -12.40 3.42 -10.16
CA VAL A 213 -11.81 4.66 -10.70
C VAL A 213 -10.46 4.95 -10.03
N ILE A 214 -10.36 4.81 -8.71
CA ILE A 214 -9.10 4.99 -7.98
C ILE A 214 -8.07 3.95 -8.45
N ALA A 215 -8.42 2.67 -8.51
CA ALA A 215 -7.49 1.61 -8.92
C ALA A 215 -6.96 1.80 -10.35
N LEU A 216 -7.84 2.14 -11.30
CA LEU A 216 -7.45 2.45 -12.67
C LEU A 216 -6.59 3.73 -12.73
N GLY A 217 -6.94 4.75 -11.95
CA GLY A 217 -6.17 5.99 -11.84
C GLY A 217 -4.75 5.76 -11.31
N VAL A 218 -4.58 4.92 -10.29
CA VAL A 218 -3.27 4.54 -9.76
C VAL A 218 -2.45 3.79 -10.80
N ASN A 219 -3.04 2.84 -11.52
CA ASN A 219 -2.34 2.09 -12.56
C ASN A 219 -1.93 3.01 -13.73
N ALA A 220 -2.81 3.91 -14.15
CA ALA A 220 -2.49 4.92 -15.15
C ALA A 220 -1.35 5.85 -14.68
N ALA A 221 -1.37 6.27 -13.41
CA ALA A 221 -0.30 7.07 -12.82
C ALA A 221 1.04 6.33 -12.82
N VAL A 222 1.06 5.04 -12.44
CA VAL A 222 2.26 4.19 -12.51
C VAL A 222 2.80 4.17 -13.94
N GLN A 223 1.93 3.91 -14.92
CA GLN A 223 2.35 3.77 -16.31
C GLN A 223 2.86 5.08 -16.91
N THR A 224 2.20 6.20 -16.64
CA THR A 224 2.67 7.52 -17.10
C THR A 224 4.01 7.90 -16.49
N VAL A 225 4.22 7.64 -15.19
CA VAL A 225 5.52 7.89 -14.53
C VAL A 225 6.61 6.99 -15.13
N ARG A 226 6.34 5.71 -15.39
CA ARG A 226 7.30 4.81 -16.05
C ARG A 226 7.68 5.29 -17.46
N MET A 227 6.70 5.73 -18.25
CA MET A 227 6.97 6.26 -19.60
C MET A 227 7.82 7.53 -19.57
N THR A 228 7.53 8.46 -18.65
CA THR A 228 8.30 9.69 -18.51
C THR A 228 9.71 9.42 -17.99
N ALA A 229 9.88 8.50 -17.03
CA ALA A 229 11.19 8.09 -16.52
C ALA A 229 12.05 7.45 -17.62
N ALA A 230 11.46 6.57 -18.44
CA ALA A 230 12.17 5.96 -19.57
C ALA A 230 12.59 6.99 -20.64
N ARG A 231 11.79 8.05 -20.86
CA ARG A 231 12.16 9.14 -21.77
C ARG A 231 13.33 9.97 -21.24
N MET A 232 13.37 10.25 -19.94
CA MET A 232 14.46 11.03 -19.33
C MET A 232 15.78 10.26 -19.26
N ALA A 233 15.75 8.92 -19.21
CA ALA A 233 16.96 8.09 -19.24
C ALA A 233 17.62 8.02 -20.64
N HIS A 234 16.96 8.49 -21.69
CA HIS A 234 17.46 8.50 -23.07
C HIS A 234 17.78 9.91 -23.61
N VAL A 235 17.84 10.92 -22.75
CA VAL A 235 18.27 12.29 -23.07
C VAL A 235 19.54 12.61 -22.31
#